data_AF-A0A2N8LWR1-F1
#
_entry.id   AF-A0A2N8LWR1-F1
#
_cell.length_a   1.000
_cell.length_b   1.000
_cell.length_c   1.000
_cell.angle_alpha   90.00
_cell.angle_beta   90.00
_cell.angle_gamma   90.00
#
_symmetry.space_group_name_H-M   'P 1'
#
loop_
_entity.id
_entity.type
_entity.pdbx_description
1 polymer ?
#
loop_
_entity_poly.entity_id
_entity_poly.type
_entity_poly.pdbx_seq_one_letter_code
_entity_poly.pdbx_strand_id
1 'polypeptide(L)'
;MFRYFVACIVCSVACLVQAQTFYVNSSGDDNDPVDELLTLREALANANAVTGPDTIFLPAGIQIGTSQGYFITDDVEIIGVQGEEAVLTSAAEVLFEIDSDINVGLRNLSLGVVNDPSLGFSMGVRACGEVSMYNLRASGFSNAIRLCSSRVELNTGNSVFSDNGNFLFASGSVAPISVSVENSYIENSGLHLRGYGEEQEIALRRSVFVAEDKVISLYGRGTIKVIDSALLLSKQHLFLAMWDTAYSTYHYPNIEIIQSTVAGHNSVYPIMVTEGANVKIAHSTWVDNVNSDGPLLDIKTYKPRNSSEYHGSIEIDHTIFDRYFTEGMPISLYGVDLAASYSFLPSVERRFGSENVSMDSTTALYQGAPAYLGELSFSLGHLPYYLASADSPVIDAGRPSAIAGEDGVPASEQRQSVRILGAAIDIGSTERNQEPTLDVQALREEYEAQVADLEDPDADIVLDLDSFVSDPDGHIITDIEFYSPADLSYESDTHVLSGHKAAFKVALMQALIHEETGLTGLAEADWSPQPEGAIVSGGGGDSGGGGGSLPLATGLLLMFIGMHRRRSR
;
A
#
# COMPACT_ATOMS: atom_id res chain seq x y z
N MET A 1 13.27 33.92 61.29
CA MET A 1 13.07 34.94 60.25
C MET A 1 14.21 34.78 59.24
N PHE A 2 14.05 33.94 58.23
CA PHE A 2 13.58 34.26 56.87
C PHE A 2 14.54 35.12 56.03
N ARG A 3 14.92 34.56 54.85
CA ARG A 3 15.08 35.18 53.50
C ARG A 3 16.39 35.96 53.21
N TYR A 4 17.10 35.86 52.06
CA TYR A 4 16.99 35.25 50.71
C TYR A 4 18.45 35.03 50.19
N PHE A 5 18.89 33.93 49.54
CA PHE A 5 18.68 33.41 48.16
C PHE A 5 19.53 34.07 47.04
N VAL A 6 20.02 33.21 46.12
CA VAL A 6 20.59 33.41 44.76
C VAL A 6 22.14 33.39 44.67
N ALA A 7 22.82 32.55 43.85
CA ALA A 7 22.43 31.39 43.03
C ALA A 7 23.69 30.67 42.48
N CYS A 8 23.53 29.36 42.24
CA CYS A 8 23.96 28.53 41.10
C CYS A 8 25.24 28.93 40.33
N ILE A 9 26.21 28.06 40.09
CA ILE A 9 26.10 26.81 39.31
C ILE A 9 26.92 25.71 39.99
N VAL A 10 26.22 24.81 40.68
CA VAL A 10 26.68 23.43 40.81
C VAL A 10 26.35 22.80 39.47
N CYS A 11 27.38 22.35 38.74
CA CYS A 11 27.24 21.51 37.57
C CYS A 11 26.34 20.32 37.94
N SER A 12 25.06 20.43 37.63
CA SER A 12 24.22 19.28 37.37
C SER A 12 24.93 18.48 36.30
N VAL A 13 25.35 17.28 36.68
CA VAL A 13 25.80 16.19 35.83
C VAL A 13 24.79 16.08 34.68
N ALA A 14 25.11 16.72 33.55
CA ALA A 14 24.60 16.26 32.29
C ALA A 14 25.20 14.86 32.15
N CYS A 15 24.38 13.81 32.26
CA CYS A 15 24.71 12.57 31.58
C CYS A 15 25.00 12.99 30.15
N LEU A 16 26.26 12.94 29.75
CA LEU A 16 26.64 13.07 28.36
C LEU A 16 26.08 11.82 27.70
N VAL A 17 24.88 11.96 27.13
CA VAL A 17 24.34 11.02 26.15
C VAL A 17 25.36 10.99 25.02
N GLN A 18 26.12 9.90 24.90
CA GLN A 18 27.19 9.78 23.93
C GLN A 18 26.75 8.82 22.83
N ALA A 19 26.34 9.38 21.69
CA ALA A 19 26.07 8.60 20.49
C ALA A 19 27.36 7.93 19.99
N GLN A 20 27.29 6.63 19.74
CA GLN A 20 28.34 5.80 19.17
C GLN A 20 27.95 5.31 17.78
N THR A 21 28.95 4.97 16.99
CA THR A 21 28.75 4.42 15.64
C THR A 21 29.57 3.16 15.48
N PHE A 22 28.91 2.08 15.07
CA PHE A 22 29.48 0.76 14.89
C PHE A 22 29.42 0.37 13.40
N TYR A 23 30.51 -0.16 12.87
CA TYR A 23 30.57 -0.68 11.50
C TYR A 23 30.78 -2.18 11.56
N VAL A 24 29.71 -2.94 11.36
CA VAL A 24 29.79 -4.41 11.31
C VAL A 24 30.62 -4.79 10.09
N ASN A 25 31.55 -5.73 10.24
CA ASN A 25 32.41 -6.20 9.15
C ASN A 25 32.49 -7.74 9.10
N SER A 26 31.65 -8.43 9.87
CA SER A 26 31.59 -9.88 9.96
C SER A 26 30.15 -10.38 9.91
N SER A 27 29.95 -11.46 9.15
CA SER A 27 28.69 -12.21 9.10
C SER A 27 28.53 -13.20 10.26
N GLY A 28 29.53 -13.28 11.14
CA GLY A 28 29.45 -14.05 12.39
C GLY A 28 28.36 -13.51 13.32
N ASP A 29 27.99 -14.34 14.30
CA ASP A 29 26.94 -14.03 15.28
C ASP A 29 27.38 -14.38 16.71
N ASP A 30 28.63 -14.06 17.04
CA ASP A 30 29.24 -14.26 18.36
C ASP A 30 29.51 -12.94 19.09
N ASN A 31 29.78 -13.06 20.39
CA ASN A 31 30.12 -11.95 21.30
C ASN A 31 31.62 -11.90 21.64
N ASP A 32 32.45 -12.72 20.99
CA ASP A 32 33.85 -12.91 21.37
C ASP A 32 34.77 -12.32 20.27
N PRO A 33 35.50 -11.22 20.55
CA PRO A 33 36.31 -10.49 19.58
C PRO A 33 37.65 -11.22 19.31
N VAL A 34 37.58 -12.48 18.91
CA VAL A 34 38.80 -13.29 18.68
C VAL A 34 39.57 -12.79 17.45
N ASP A 35 38.91 -12.05 16.57
CA ASP A 35 39.48 -11.38 15.40
C ASP A 35 39.05 -9.89 15.43
N GLU A 36 39.72 -8.98 14.72
CA GLU A 36 39.36 -7.53 14.58
C GLU A 36 38.01 -7.29 13.85
N LEU A 37 37.12 -8.26 13.96
CA LEU A 37 35.86 -8.42 13.30
C LEU A 37 34.73 -8.08 14.28
N LEU A 38 33.97 -7.04 13.97
CA LEU A 38 32.79 -6.64 14.73
C LEU A 38 31.56 -7.31 14.11
N THR A 39 30.88 -8.17 14.87
CA THR A 39 29.59 -8.76 14.50
C THR A 39 28.43 -7.82 14.86
N LEU A 40 27.23 -8.09 14.33
CA LEU A 40 26.02 -7.37 14.75
C LEU A 40 25.72 -7.58 16.25
N ARG A 41 25.95 -8.80 16.77
CA ARG A 41 25.69 -9.12 18.16
C ARG A 41 26.59 -8.33 19.10
N GLU A 42 27.88 -8.24 18.77
CA GLU A 42 28.84 -7.46 19.53
C GLU A 42 28.55 -5.95 19.43
N ALA A 43 28.22 -5.45 18.24
CA ALA A 43 27.82 -4.05 18.04
C ALA A 43 26.62 -3.67 18.93
N LEU A 44 25.60 -4.52 18.98
CA LEU A 44 24.43 -4.33 19.85
C LEU A 44 24.79 -4.45 21.34
N ALA A 45 25.66 -5.38 21.72
CA ALA A 45 26.11 -5.51 23.10
C ALA A 45 26.84 -4.26 23.59
N ASN A 46 27.64 -3.63 22.71
CA ASN A 46 28.31 -2.37 23.00
C ASN A 46 27.33 -1.19 23.04
N ALA A 47 26.36 -1.13 22.12
CA ALA A 47 25.34 -0.08 22.13
C ALA A 47 24.51 -0.12 23.42
N ASN A 48 24.05 -1.31 23.82
CA ASN A 48 23.31 -1.51 25.08
C ASN A 48 24.13 -1.18 26.34
N ALA A 49 25.47 -1.07 26.26
CA ALA A 49 26.33 -0.86 27.43
C ALA A 49 26.40 0.61 27.88
N VAL A 50 26.12 1.58 26.99
CA VAL A 50 26.26 3.01 27.27
C VAL A 50 25.09 3.78 26.68
N THR A 51 24.27 4.38 27.55
CA THR A 51 23.08 5.14 27.14
C THR A 51 23.40 6.23 26.10
N GLY A 52 22.87 6.09 24.89
CA GLY A 52 23.10 7.00 23.77
C GLY A 52 22.28 6.60 22.53
N PRO A 53 21.88 7.56 21.66
CA PRO A 53 21.27 7.22 20.38
C PRO A 53 22.35 6.72 19.43
N ASP A 54 22.55 5.40 19.43
CA ASP A 54 23.63 4.75 18.71
C ASP A 54 23.25 4.40 17.28
N THR A 55 24.25 4.16 16.43
CA THR A 55 24.04 3.76 15.04
C THR A 55 24.91 2.56 14.68
N ILE A 56 24.30 1.55 14.07
CA ILE A 56 24.97 0.33 13.61
C ILE A 56 24.80 0.25 12.09
N PHE A 57 25.92 0.31 11.36
CA PHE A 57 25.97 0.13 9.92
C PHE A 57 26.27 -1.32 9.56
N LEU A 58 25.42 -1.89 8.70
CA LEU A 58 25.59 -3.21 8.10
C LEU A 58 26.13 -3.08 6.67
N PRO A 59 27.15 -3.88 6.29
CA PRO A 59 27.67 -3.88 4.92
C PRO A 59 26.62 -4.28 3.88
N ALA A 60 26.81 -3.81 2.65
CA ALA A 60 25.98 -4.17 1.51
C ALA A 60 25.86 -5.69 1.35
N GLY A 61 24.62 -6.18 1.28
CA GLY A 61 24.30 -7.60 1.03
C GLY A 61 24.82 -8.59 2.07
N ILE A 62 25.25 -8.12 3.26
CA ILE A 62 25.75 -9.02 4.31
C ILE A 62 24.65 -10.01 4.70
N GLN A 63 25.01 -11.28 4.84
CA GLN A 63 24.10 -12.35 5.25
C GLN A 63 24.47 -12.81 6.66
N ILE A 64 23.57 -12.60 7.61
CA ILE A 64 23.77 -12.96 9.01
C ILE A 64 22.74 -14.03 9.38
N GLY A 65 23.23 -15.19 9.78
CA GLY A 65 22.41 -16.27 10.34
C GLY A 65 22.52 -16.28 11.85
N THR A 66 21.39 -16.29 12.56
CA THR A 66 21.38 -16.28 14.02
C THR A 66 20.53 -17.41 14.59
N SER A 67 20.99 -18.00 15.70
CA SER A 67 20.21 -18.95 16.51
C SER A 67 19.61 -18.34 17.77
N GLN A 68 19.94 -17.07 18.08
CA GLN A 68 19.50 -16.36 19.28
C GLN A 68 18.99 -14.96 18.92
N GLY A 69 17.93 -14.51 19.60
CA GLY A 69 17.42 -13.15 19.39
C GLY A 69 18.44 -12.06 19.73
N TYR A 70 18.22 -10.89 19.15
CA TYR A 70 18.89 -9.64 19.47
C TYR A 70 18.03 -8.86 20.46
N PHE A 71 18.56 -8.63 21.65
CA PHE A 71 17.91 -7.82 22.69
C PHE A 71 18.41 -6.38 22.58
N ILE A 72 17.50 -5.42 22.51
CA ILE A 72 17.78 -3.99 22.37
C ILE A 72 17.23 -3.28 23.61
N THR A 73 18.11 -2.66 24.38
CA THR A 73 17.77 -2.01 25.66
C THR A 73 18.12 -0.52 25.69
N ASP A 74 18.55 0.03 24.56
CA ASP A 74 18.90 1.44 24.40
C ASP A 74 18.51 1.95 23.01
N ASP A 75 18.50 3.28 22.85
CA ASP A 75 18.16 3.93 21.58
C ASP A 75 19.17 3.55 20.48
N VAL A 76 18.71 2.93 19.38
CA VAL A 76 19.63 2.48 18.32
C VAL A 76 18.99 2.52 16.94
N GLU A 77 19.79 2.90 15.94
CA GLU A 77 19.45 2.76 14.54
C GLU A 77 20.33 1.70 13.86
N ILE A 78 19.71 0.67 13.28
CA ILE A 78 20.38 -0.40 12.53
C ILE A 78 20.11 -0.19 11.04
N ILE A 79 21.16 0.03 10.27
CA ILE A 79 21.08 0.52 8.88
C ILE A 79 21.88 -0.39 7.95
N GLY A 80 21.20 -1.06 7.02
CA GLY A 80 21.82 -1.68 5.84
C GLY A 80 21.95 -0.72 4.65
N VAL A 81 22.44 -1.23 3.53
CA VAL A 81 22.59 -0.46 2.29
C VAL A 81 21.33 -0.58 1.44
N GLN A 82 20.75 0.54 1.03
CA GLN A 82 19.57 0.54 0.16
C GLN A 82 19.90 -0.07 -1.21
N GLY A 83 19.08 -1.03 -1.67
CA GLY A 83 19.29 -1.78 -2.91
C GLY A 83 20.26 -2.96 -2.78
N GLU A 84 20.96 -3.06 -1.67
CA GLU A 84 21.78 -4.21 -1.26
C GLU A 84 21.52 -4.48 0.23
N GLU A 85 20.25 -4.75 0.55
CA GLU A 85 19.78 -4.86 1.93
C GLU A 85 20.55 -5.94 2.69
N ALA A 86 20.80 -5.70 3.99
CA ALA A 86 21.38 -6.71 4.86
C ALA A 86 20.35 -7.82 5.13
N VAL A 87 20.75 -9.08 4.96
CA VAL A 87 19.88 -10.25 5.10
C VAL A 87 20.11 -10.90 6.46
N LEU A 88 19.08 -10.92 7.31
CA LEU A 88 19.10 -11.55 8.62
C LEU A 88 18.16 -12.76 8.61
N THR A 89 18.71 -13.95 8.80
CA THR A 89 17.94 -15.19 8.88
C THR A 89 17.96 -15.74 10.30
N SER A 90 16.78 -15.85 10.92
CA SER A 90 16.63 -16.23 12.33
C SER A 90 16.15 -17.66 12.50
N ALA A 91 16.82 -18.41 13.38
CA ALA A 91 16.29 -19.62 14.01
C ALA A 91 15.83 -19.38 15.46
N ALA A 92 15.74 -18.12 15.89
CA ALA A 92 15.23 -17.75 17.20
C ALA A 92 13.70 -17.58 17.20
N GLU A 93 13.08 -17.71 18.37
CA GLU A 93 11.65 -17.40 18.55
C GLU A 93 11.35 -15.92 18.24
N VAL A 94 12.27 -15.02 18.60
CA VAL A 94 12.20 -13.58 18.33
C VAL A 94 13.53 -13.12 17.77
N LEU A 95 13.54 -12.51 16.58
CA LEU A 95 14.77 -11.97 16.00
C LEU A 95 15.18 -10.67 16.68
N PHE A 96 14.31 -9.67 16.78
CA PHE A 96 14.55 -8.43 17.52
C PHE A 96 13.57 -8.29 18.67
N GLU A 97 14.09 -8.22 19.90
CA GLU A 97 13.33 -7.94 21.12
C GLU A 97 13.71 -6.56 21.66
N ILE A 98 12.78 -5.61 21.52
CA ILE A 98 12.96 -4.21 21.89
C ILE A 98 12.38 -3.99 23.29
N ASP A 99 13.13 -3.35 24.18
CA ASP A 99 12.66 -2.99 25.52
C ASP A 99 11.63 -1.84 25.47
N SER A 100 10.90 -1.62 26.57
CA SER A 100 9.96 -0.50 26.68
C SER A 100 10.66 0.86 26.76
N ASP A 101 10.00 1.88 26.22
CA ASP A 101 10.36 3.30 26.38
C ASP A 101 11.70 3.73 25.74
N ILE A 102 12.12 3.03 24.67
CA ILE A 102 13.28 3.37 23.84
C ILE A 102 12.88 3.63 22.38
N ASN A 103 13.81 4.22 21.62
CA ASN A 103 13.67 4.58 20.21
C ASN A 103 14.53 3.66 19.34
N VAL A 104 13.90 2.87 18.47
CA VAL A 104 14.63 1.94 17.59
C VAL A 104 14.31 2.21 16.12
N GLY A 105 15.35 2.33 15.31
CA GLY A 105 15.25 2.43 13.85
C GLY A 105 15.81 1.21 13.15
N LEU A 106 15.05 0.62 12.23
CA LEU A 106 15.47 -0.51 11.39
C LEU A 106 15.34 -0.09 9.91
N ARG A 107 16.46 -0.08 9.18
CA ARG A 107 16.47 0.41 7.78
C ARG A 107 17.23 -0.48 6.83
N ASN A 108 16.67 -0.69 5.63
CA ASN A 108 17.31 -1.44 4.54
C ASN A 108 17.70 -2.87 4.95
N LEU A 109 16.77 -3.60 5.56
CA LEU A 109 17.00 -4.96 6.06
C LEU A 109 16.01 -5.93 5.41
N SER A 110 16.48 -7.16 5.19
CA SER A 110 15.65 -8.30 4.81
C SER A 110 15.67 -9.34 5.93
N LEU A 111 14.54 -9.52 6.60
CA LEU A 111 14.35 -10.43 7.71
C LEU A 111 13.65 -11.71 7.22
N GLY A 112 14.22 -12.85 7.57
CA GLY A 112 13.65 -14.17 7.27
C GLY A 112 13.77 -15.12 8.45
N VAL A 113 13.00 -16.19 8.40
CA VAL A 113 13.11 -17.31 9.35
C VAL A 113 13.77 -18.52 8.67
N VAL A 114 14.54 -19.29 9.43
CA VAL A 114 14.96 -20.62 9.00
C VAL A 114 13.72 -21.52 8.96
N ASN A 115 13.48 -22.18 7.83
CA ASN A 115 12.40 -23.17 7.68
C ASN A 115 12.70 -24.44 8.50
N ASP A 116 12.56 -24.35 9.82
CA ASP A 116 12.66 -25.46 10.76
C ASP A 116 11.27 -25.78 11.35
N PRO A 117 10.68 -26.94 11.01
CA PRO A 117 9.38 -27.36 11.53
C PRO A 117 9.30 -27.46 13.06
N SER A 118 10.43 -27.53 13.75
CA SER A 118 10.49 -27.59 15.22
C SER A 118 10.27 -26.25 15.90
N LEU A 119 10.41 -25.12 15.18
CA LEU A 119 10.32 -23.79 15.78
C LEU A 119 8.90 -23.42 16.22
N GLY A 120 7.86 -23.97 15.59
CA GLY A 120 6.45 -23.86 15.99
C GLY A 120 5.82 -22.45 15.95
N PHE A 121 6.58 -21.42 16.34
CA PHE A 121 6.23 -20.02 16.44
C PHE A 121 7.48 -19.15 16.29
N SER A 122 7.42 -18.15 15.42
CA SER A 122 8.55 -17.24 15.15
C SER A 122 8.08 -15.79 14.97
N MET A 123 8.90 -14.85 15.45
CA MET A 123 8.63 -13.42 15.40
C MET A 123 9.82 -12.66 14.84
N GLY A 124 9.55 -11.73 13.92
CA GLY A 124 10.59 -10.83 13.38
C GLY A 124 10.97 -9.79 14.43
N VAL A 125 10.04 -8.90 14.75
CA VAL A 125 10.25 -7.81 15.72
C VAL A 125 9.18 -7.83 16.80
N ARG A 126 9.59 -7.84 18.05
CA ARG A 126 8.75 -7.50 19.19
C ARG A 126 8.91 -6.00 19.48
N ALA A 127 7.94 -5.21 19.03
CA ALA A 127 7.99 -3.75 19.05
C ALA A 127 7.38 -3.19 20.34
N CYS A 128 8.23 -2.53 21.13
CA CYS A 128 7.93 -1.78 22.34
C CYS A 128 8.48 -0.34 22.16
N GLY A 129 7.85 0.69 22.73
CA GLY A 129 8.37 2.07 22.62
C GLY A 129 8.12 2.72 21.25
N GLU A 130 9.05 3.54 20.78
CA GLU A 130 8.97 4.21 19.48
C GLU A 130 9.85 3.45 18.47
N VAL A 131 9.21 2.85 17.45
CA VAL A 131 9.90 1.99 16.48
C VAL A 131 9.65 2.51 15.08
N SER A 132 10.73 2.69 14.32
CA SER A 132 10.68 3.09 12.92
C SER A 132 11.29 2.01 12.03
N MET A 133 10.58 1.61 10.97
CA MET A 133 11.02 0.57 10.04
C MET A 133 10.88 1.08 8.61
N TYR A 134 11.98 1.21 7.88
CA TYR A 134 11.95 1.75 6.51
C TYR A 134 12.72 0.87 5.54
N ASN A 135 12.14 0.61 4.36
CA ASN A 135 12.70 -0.32 3.38
C ASN A 135 13.05 -1.68 4.04
N LEU A 136 12.08 -2.21 4.79
CA LEU A 136 12.19 -3.50 5.45
C LEU A 136 11.51 -4.56 4.59
N ARG A 137 12.14 -5.71 4.41
CA ARG A 137 11.49 -6.92 3.88
C ARG A 137 11.37 -7.94 5.01
N ALA A 138 10.19 -8.47 5.27
CA ALA A 138 10.01 -9.50 6.30
C ALA A 138 9.13 -10.65 5.80
N SER A 139 9.64 -11.87 5.89
CA SER A 139 8.96 -13.05 5.35
C SER A 139 9.09 -14.31 6.18
N GLY A 140 8.05 -15.16 6.12
CA GLY A 140 8.01 -16.49 6.73
C GLY A 140 7.76 -16.52 8.24
N PHE A 141 7.60 -15.38 8.92
CA PHE A 141 7.37 -15.35 10.36
C PHE A 141 5.94 -15.73 10.73
N SER A 142 5.73 -16.29 11.92
CA SER A 142 4.37 -16.37 12.48
C SER A 142 3.78 -14.97 12.69
N ASN A 143 4.59 -14.04 13.20
CA ASN A 143 4.28 -12.61 13.19
C ASN A 143 5.52 -11.82 12.77
N ALA A 144 5.46 -11.05 11.68
CA ALA A 144 6.58 -10.20 11.29
C ALA A 144 6.84 -9.13 12.36
N ILE A 145 5.77 -8.49 12.84
CA ILE A 145 5.80 -7.51 13.92
C ILE A 145 4.76 -7.90 14.97
N ARG A 146 5.20 -8.03 16.22
CA ARG A 146 4.32 -8.18 17.38
C ARG A 146 4.45 -6.97 18.29
N LEU A 147 3.32 -6.30 18.54
CA LEU A 147 3.27 -5.16 19.45
C LEU A 147 3.27 -5.64 20.91
N CYS A 148 3.98 -4.90 21.74
CA CYS A 148 3.98 -5.09 23.18
C CYS A 148 2.65 -4.65 23.83
N SER A 149 2.48 -4.99 25.10
CA SER A 149 1.34 -4.54 25.91
C SER A 149 1.52 -3.13 26.50
N SER A 150 2.73 -2.57 26.41
CA SER A 150 3.10 -1.19 26.78
C SER A 150 2.77 -0.20 25.66
N ARG A 151 3.04 1.10 25.86
CA ARG A 151 2.86 2.12 24.81
C ARG A 151 3.73 1.74 23.61
N VAL A 152 3.13 1.80 22.42
CA VAL A 152 3.86 1.61 21.15
C VAL A 152 3.49 2.71 20.16
N GLU A 153 4.51 3.29 19.55
CA GLU A 153 4.41 4.13 18.36
C GLU A 153 5.26 3.49 17.26
N LEU A 154 4.59 2.89 16.26
CA LEU A 154 5.24 2.18 15.17
C LEU A 154 5.01 2.91 13.86
N ASN A 155 6.09 3.28 13.18
CA ASN A 155 6.06 3.87 11.85
C ASN A 155 6.78 2.94 10.87
N THR A 156 6.05 2.36 9.91
CA THR A 156 6.62 1.55 8.84
C THR A 156 6.42 2.24 7.49
N GLY A 157 7.45 2.20 6.64
CA GLY A 157 7.43 2.89 5.35
C GLY A 157 8.19 2.15 4.27
N ASN A 158 7.67 2.15 3.03
CA ASN A 158 8.34 1.54 1.86
C ASN A 158 8.75 0.08 2.12
N SER A 159 7.93 -0.68 2.84
CA SER A 159 8.31 -2.01 3.35
C SER A 159 7.48 -3.12 2.70
N VAL A 160 8.03 -4.33 2.69
CA VAL A 160 7.42 -5.53 2.12
C VAL A 160 7.22 -6.57 3.22
N PHE A 161 5.97 -7.02 3.39
CA PHE A 161 5.64 -8.09 4.33
C PHE A 161 4.94 -9.22 3.56
N SER A 162 5.64 -10.33 3.34
CA SER A 162 5.14 -11.44 2.52
C SER A 162 5.14 -12.77 3.27
N ASP A 163 4.11 -13.58 3.06
CA ASP A 163 4.02 -14.95 3.58
C ASP A 163 4.23 -15.10 5.09
N ASN A 164 3.72 -14.15 5.86
CA ASN A 164 3.72 -14.23 7.32
C ASN A 164 2.38 -14.78 7.82
N GLY A 165 2.35 -15.31 9.05
CA GLY A 165 1.09 -15.55 9.75
C GLY A 165 0.29 -14.25 9.83
N ASN A 166 0.89 -13.23 10.46
CA ASN A 166 0.49 -11.83 10.44
C ASN A 166 1.68 -10.93 10.14
N PHE A 167 1.51 -9.85 9.40
CA PHE A 167 2.54 -8.81 9.36
C PHE A 167 2.54 -8.00 10.66
N LEU A 168 1.35 -7.78 11.24
CA LEU A 168 1.17 -7.03 12.47
C LEU A 168 0.22 -7.79 13.41
N PHE A 169 0.69 -8.02 14.64
CA PHE A 169 -0.07 -8.70 15.67
C PHE A 169 -0.01 -7.94 17.00
N ALA A 170 -1.18 -7.68 17.57
CA ALA A 170 -1.33 -7.11 18.91
C ALA A 170 -2.46 -7.82 19.63
N SER A 171 -2.20 -8.26 20.85
CA SER A 171 -3.20 -8.92 21.67
C SER A 171 -3.02 -8.59 23.13
N GLY A 172 -4.10 -8.19 23.79
CA GLY A 172 -4.08 -7.92 25.22
C GLY A 172 -3.55 -6.56 25.62
N SER A 173 -3.43 -5.63 24.67
CA SER A 173 -2.87 -4.31 24.94
C SER A 173 -3.87 -3.45 25.70
N VAL A 174 -3.39 -2.86 26.80
CA VAL A 174 -4.13 -1.91 27.65
C VAL A 174 -3.61 -0.47 27.50
N ALA A 175 -2.38 -0.32 27.00
CA ALA A 175 -1.75 0.96 26.70
C ALA A 175 -2.08 1.44 25.27
N PRO A 176 -1.85 2.74 24.97
CA PRO A 176 -2.00 3.28 23.62
C PRO A 176 -1.11 2.58 22.62
N ILE A 177 -1.70 2.28 21.46
CA ILE A 177 -0.98 1.82 20.29
C ILE A 177 -1.28 2.81 19.17
N SER A 178 -0.24 3.31 18.53
CA SER A 178 -0.32 4.05 17.28
C SER A 178 0.57 3.37 16.25
N VAL A 179 -0.01 2.95 15.13
CA VAL A 179 0.73 2.34 14.02
C VAL A 179 0.40 3.08 12.73
N SER A 180 1.43 3.54 12.03
CA SER A 180 1.31 4.04 10.65
C SER A 180 2.11 3.14 9.72
N VAL A 181 1.45 2.63 8.68
CA VAL A 181 2.04 1.83 7.61
C VAL A 181 1.87 2.59 6.31
N GLU A 182 2.96 3.02 5.71
CA GLU A 182 2.94 3.86 4.51
C GLU A 182 3.68 3.23 3.33
N ASN A 183 3.15 3.42 2.11
CA ASN A 183 3.81 3.00 0.86
C ASN A 183 4.31 1.55 0.89
N SER A 184 3.57 0.65 1.54
CA SER A 184 4.05 -0.69 1.83
C SER A 184 3.23 -1.74 1.08
N TYR A 185 3.89 -2.84 0.75
CA TYR A 185 3.29 -3.99 0.09
C TYR A 185 3.15 -5.14 1.09
N ILE A 186 1.91 -5.56 1.35
CA ILE A 186 1.59 -6.61 2.29
C ILE A 186 0.89 -7.72 1.52
N GLU A 187 1.52 -8.88 1.45
CA GLU A 187 1.02 -10.02 0.68
C GLU A 187 0.94 -11.24 1.59
N ASN A 188 -0.20 -11.93 1.53
CA ASN A 188 -0.44 -13.16 2.27
C ASN A 188 0.01 -13.05 3.74
N SER A 189 -0.22 -11.89 4.37
CA SER A 189 0.13 -11.62 5.76
C SER A 189 -1.03 -10.89 6.45
N GLY A 190 -1.59 -11.47 7.52
CA GLY A 190 -2.74 -10.91 8.24
C GLY A 190 -2.43 -9.70 9.13
N LEU A 191 -3.49 -9.05 9.61
CA LEU A 191 -3.44 -8.05 10.67
C LEU A 191 -4.34 -8.50 11.81
N HIS A 192 -3.82 -8.53 13.03
CA HIS A 192 -4.61 -8.84 14.21
C HIS A 192 -4.43 -7.77 15.28
N LEU A 193 -5.54 -7.14 15.67
CA LEU A 193 -5.59 -6.19 16.77
C LEU A 193 -6.67 -6.62 17.77
N ARG A 194 -6.27 -6.82 19.03
CA ARG A 194 -7.19 -7.10 20.14
C ARG A 194 -6.87 -6.19 21.32
N GLY A 195 -7.73 -5.18 21.53
CA GLY A 195 -7.52 -4.08 22.46
C GLY A 195 -8.59 -3.94 23.54
N TYR A 196 -8.17 -3.63 24.77
CA TYR A 196 -9.06 -3.62 25.95
C TYR A 196 -9.09 -2.30 26.72
N GLY A 197 -8.11 -1.41 26.53
CA GLY A 197 -7.88 -0.26 27.40
C GLY A 197 -8.03 1.07 26.68
N GLU A 198 -6.90 1.76 26.50
CA GLU A 198 -6.83 3.03 25.76
C GLU A 198 -7.01 2.82 24.25
N GLU A 199 -7.18 3.91 23.51
CA GLU A 199 -7.43 3.86 22.07
C GLU A 199 -6.22 3.28 21.32
N GLN A 200 -6.50 2.38 20.38
CA GLN A 200 -5.51 1.73 19.54
C GLN A 200 -5.82 2.13 18.10
N GLU A 201 -4.90 2.81 17.44
CA GLU A 201 -5.07 3.26 16.07
C GLU A 201 -4.04 2.61 15.17
N ILE A 202 -4.51 2.03 14.05
CA ILE A 202 -3.67 1.54 12.97
C ILE A 202 -4.13 2.24 11.69
N ALA A 203 -3.20 2.86 10.98
CA ALA A 203 -3.42 3.48 9.68
C ALA A 203 -2.60 2.76 8.60
N LEU A 204 -3.27 2.25 7.57
CA LEU A 204 -2.69 1.83 6.31
C LEU A 204 -2.86 2.97 5.31
N ARG A 205 -1.76 3.48 4.78
CA ARG A 205 -1.74 4.63 3.86
C ARG A 205 -0.95 4.28 2.61
N ARG A 206 -1.46 4.62 1.42
CA ARG A 206 -0.71 4.45 0.16
C ARG A 206 -0.17 3.04 -0.02
N SER A 207 -0.88 2.04 0.51
CA SER A 207 -0.37 0.68 0.65
C SER A 207 -1.22 -0.32 -0.11
N VAL A 208 -0.62 -1.44 -0.48
CA VAL A 208 -1.31 -2.55 -1.13
C VAL A 208 -1.37 -3.73 -0.17
N PHE A 209 -2.56 -4.25 0.04
CA PHE A 209 -2.82 -5.42 0.88
C PHE A 209 -3.45 -6.53 0.03
N VAL A 210 -2.68 -7.57 -0.28
CA VAL A 210 -3.12 -8.75 -1.04
C VAL A 210 -3.43 -9.88 -0.07
N ALA A 211 -4.72 -10.18 0.08
CA ALA A 211 -5.27 -10.88 1.25
C ALA A 211 -5.69 -12.32 0.95
N GLU A 212 -4.93 -13.07 0.15
CA GLU A 212 -5.34 -14.38 -0.39
C GLU A 212 -6.10 -15.25 0.63
N ASP A 213 -5.43 -15.68 1.71
CA ASP A 213 -6.05 -16.45 2.79
C ASP A 213 -5.93 -15.74 4.15
N LYS A 214 -5.89 -14.40 4.13
CA LYS A 214 -5.58 -13.58 5.32
C LYS A 214 -6.66 -12.54 5.59
N VAL A 215 -6.72 -12.14 6.85
CA VAL A 215 -7.80 -11.32 7.40
C VAL A 215 -7.20 -10.12 8.14
N ILE A 216 -7.88 -8.98 8.06
CA ILE A 216 -7.73 -7.86 8.98
C ILE A 216 -8.76 -8.06 10.10
N SER A 217 -8.27 -8.43 11.28
CA SER A 217 -9.10 -8.78 12.42
C SER A 217 -8.94 -7.77 13.56
N LEU A 218 -10.07 -7.30 14.07
CA LEU A 218 -10.16 -6.25 15.07
C LEU A 218 -11.14 -6.65 16.17
N TYR A 219 -10.66 -6.67 17.41
CA TYR A 219 -11.45 -7.07 18.58
C TYR A 219 -11.35 -6.01 19.68
N GLY A 220 -12.50 -5.56 20.18
CA GLY A 220 -12.57 -4.60 21.28
C GLY A 220 -12.29 -3.15 20.84
N ARG A 221 -11.52 -2.40 21.65
CA ARG A 221 -11.26 -0.97 21.42
C ARG A 221 -10.11 -0.76 20.44
N GLY A 222 -10.43 -0.57 19.17
CA GLY A 222 -9.42 -0.15 18.19
C GLY A 222 -10.04 0.47 16.96
N THR A 223 -9.23 1.24 16.25
CA THR A 223 -9.58 1.96 15.04
C THR A 223 -8.60 1.53 13.95
N ILE A 224 -9.13 1.02 12.84
CA ILE A 224 -8.35 0.76 11.62
C ILE A 224 -8.78 1.78 10.57
N LYS A 225 -7.79 2.50 10.04
CA LYS A 225 -7.95 3.45 8.93
C LYS A 225 -7.22 2.92 7.72
N VAL A 226 -7.92 2.79 6.62
CA VAL A 226 -7.38 2.46 5.30
C VAL A 226 -7.59 3.68 4.44
N ILE A 227 -6.50 4.32 4.02
CA ILE A 227 -6.54 5.63 3.37
C ILE A 227 -5.68 5.56 2.12
N ASP A 228 -6.20 5.96 0.97
CA ASP A 228 -5.44 5.97 -0.29
C ASP A 228 -4.78 4.62 -0.50
N SER A 229 -5.51 3.51 -0.46
CA SER A 229 -4.93 2.15 -0.41
C SER A 229 -5.70 1.16 -1.28
N ALA A 230 -5.06 0.05 -1.65
CA ALA A 230 -5.67 -1.02 -2.43
C ALA A 230 -5.69 -2.34 -1.64
N LEU A 231 -6.87 -2.96 -1.53
CA LEU A 231 -7.09 -4.23 -0.85
C LEU A 231 -7.62 -5.23 -1.86
N LEU A 232 -6.83 -6.24 -2.16
CA LEU A 232 -7.01 -7.08 -3.33
C LEU A 232 -7.05 -8.58 -2.99
N LEU A 233 -7.78 -9.34 -3.81
CA LEU A 233 -7.70 -10.80 -3.93
C LEU A 233 -7.86 -11.57 -2.61
N SER A 234 -8.99 -11.39 -1.90
CA SER A 234 -9.25 -12.21 -0.71
C SER A 234 -10.11 -13.44 -1.01
N LYS A 235 -9.73 -14.59 -0.46
CA LYS A 235 -10.52 -15.84 -0.41
C LYS A 235 -11.13 -16.06 0.97
N GLN A 236 -10.90 -15.14 1.91
CA GLN A 236 -11.46 -15.12 3.27
C GLN A 236 -12.20 -13.80 3.49
N HIS A 237 -12.76 -13.59 4.68
CA HIS A 237 -13.18 -12.24 5.06
C HIS A 237 -11.97 -11.29 5.00
N LEU A 238 -12.11 -10.15 4.32
CA LEU A 238 -11.07 -9.13 4.37
C LEU A 238 -11.06 -8.43 5.73
N PHE A 239 -12.24 -8.10 6.25
CA PHE A 239 -12.43 -7.45 7.54
C PHE A 239 -13.30 -8.29 8.47
N LEU A 240 -12.79 -8.54 9.68
CA LEU A 240 -13.54 -9.15 10.78
C LEU A 240 -13.42 -8.26 12.02
N ALA A 241 -14.49 -7.54 12.36
CA ALA A 241 -14.49 -6.63 13.50
C ALA A 241 -15.59 -6.95 14.50
N MET A 242 -15.22 -7.42 15.69
CA MET A 242 -16.20 -7.93 16.65
C MET A 242 -15.98 -7.35 18.04
N TRP A 243 -17.06 -7.31 18.82
CA TRP A 243 -16.96 -7.15 20.26
C TRP A 243 -16.27 -8.38 20.90
N ASP A 244 -15.57 -8.15 22.01
CA ASP A 244 -14.93 -9.21 22.79
C ASP A 244 -15.62 -9.45 24.13
N THR A 245 -16.11 -10.67 24.32
CA THR A 245 -16.86 -11.12 25.51
C THR A 245 -16.04 -11.24 26.80
N ALA A 246 -14.71 -11.12 26.74
CA ALA A 246 -13.83 -11.48 27.86
C ALA A 246 -13.88 -10.53 29.07
N TYR A 247 -14.35 -9.27 28.94
CA TYR A 247 -14.25 -8.27 30.02
C TYR A 247 -15.50 -7.39 30.18
N SER A 248 -15.66 -6.81 31.38
CA SER A 248 -16.86 -6.07 31.83
C SER A 248 -16.99 -4.62 31.31
N THR A 249 -16.00 -4.12 30.57
CA THR A 249 -16.02 -2.79 29.94
C THR A 249 -16.27 -2.93 28.44
N TYR A 250 -17.37 -2.35 27.97
CA TYR A 250 -17.79 -2.44 26.57
C TYR A 250 -17.00 -1.45 25.71
N HIS A 251 -16.25 -1.97 24.75
CA HIS A 251 -15.55 -1.17 23.74
C HIS A 251 -15.81 -1.75 22.35
N TYR A 252 -15.96 -0.86 21.37
CA TYR A 252 -16.35 -1.22 20.01
C TYR A 252 -15.30 -0.80 19.00
N PRO A 253 -15.13 -1.59 17.94
CA PRO A 253 -14.18 -1.29 16.88
C PRO A 253 -14.69 -0.17 15.95
N ASN A 254 -13.76 0.60 15.40
CA ASN A 254 -14.02 1.54 14.31
C ASN A 254 -13.25 1.11 13.06
N ILE A 255 -13.90 1.17 11.90
CA ILE A 255 -13.28 0.93 10.59
C ILE A 255 -13.55 2.14 9.71
N GLU A 256 -12.49 2.73 9.17
CA GLU A 256 -12.57 3.78 8.15
C GLU A 256 -11.85 3.31 6.89
N ILE A 257 -12.55 3.32 5.76
CA ILE A 257 -11.99 3.01 4.43
C ILE A 257 -12.26 4.23 3.56
N ILE A 258 -11.22 4.97 3.22
CA ILE A 258 -11.31 6.28 2.59
C ILE A 258 -10.40 6.30 1.38
N GLN A 259 -10.87 6.79 0.24
CA GLN A 259 -10.02 6.89 -0.96
C GLN A 259 -9.36 5.54 -1.21
N SER A 260 -10.11 4.46 -1.35
CA SER A 260 -9.50 3.12 -1.42
C SER A 260 -10.19 2.22 -2.41
N THR A 261 -9.43 1.30 -2.99
CA THR A 261 -9.92 0.26 -3.89
C THR A 261 -10.02 -1.06 -3.14
N VAL A 262 -11.18 -1.71 -3.17
CA VAL A 262 -11.40 -3.07 -2.64
C VAL A 262 -11.88 -3.97 -3.76
N ALA A 263 -11.08 -4.95 -4.16
CA ALA A 263 -11.40 -5.72 -5.35
C ALA A 263 -10.92 -7.18 -5.36
N GLY A 264 -11.60 -7.98 -6.19
CA GLY A 264 -11.22 -9.36 -6.46
C GLY A 264 -11.46 -10.33 -5.30
N HIS A 265 -12.27 -9.95 -4.31
CA HIS A 265 -12.73 -10.88 -3.28
C HIS A 265 -13.53 -12.00 -3.94
N ASN A 266 -13.19 -13.25 -3.68
CA ASN A 266 -13.89 -14.41 -4.24
C ASN A 266 -13.94 -15.53 -3.21
N SER A 267 -15.04 -15.58 -2.45
CA SER A 267 -15.17 -16.48 -1.31
C SER A 267 -16.63 -16.87 -1.04
N VAL A 268 -16.84 -17.77 -0.07
CA VAL A 268 -18.13 -17.99 0.62
C VAL A 268 -18.30 -17.04 1.82
N TYR A 269 -17.23 -16.35 2.19
CA TYR A 269 -17.20 -15.44 3.33
C TYR A 269 -17.53 -14.01 2.87
N PRO A 270 -18.31 -13.22 3.62
CA PRO A 270 -18.46 -11.78 3.39
C PRO A 270 -17.11 -11.07 3.41
N ILE A 271 -16.94 -10.03 2.57
CA ILE A 271 -15.76 -9.15 2.59
C ILE A 271 -15.60 -8.53 3.98
N MET A 272 -16.70 -8.08 4.57
CA MET A 272 -16.72 -7.46 5.89
C MET A 272 -17.79 -8.09 6.77
N VAL A 273 -17.40 -8.50 7.97
CA VAL A 273 -18.32 -8.88 9.05
C VAL A 273 -18.05 -8.01 10.26
N THR A 274 -19.09 -7.33 10.75
CA THR A 274 -18.97 -6.51 11.95
C THR A 274 -20.05 -6.78 12.99
N GLU A 275 -19.70 -6.59 14.27
CA GLU A 275 -20.64 -6.59 15.40
C GLU A 275 -20.36 -5.43 16.35
N GLY A 276 -21.30 -4.49 16.43
CA GLY A 276 -21.20 -3.28 17.26
C GLY A 276 -20.24 -2.22 16.73
N ALA A 277 -19.64 -2.43 15.55
CA ALA A 277 -18.61 -1.56 14.98
C ALA A 277 -19.19 -0.31 14.32
N ASN A 278 -18.50 0.81 14.42
CA ASN A 278 -18.77 1.97 13.57
C ASN A 278 -17.95 1.84 12.28
N VAL A 279 -18.62 1.87 11.13
CA VAL A 279 -18.02 1.69 9.81
C VAL A 279 -18.23 2.95 8.99
N LYS A 280 -17.15 3.50 8.44
CA LYS A 280 -17.19 4.55 7.45
C LYS A 280 -16.49 4.10 6.18
N ILE A 281 -17.21 4.14 5.06
CA ILE A 281 -16.66 3.92 3.73
C ILE A 281 -16.89 5.22 2.96
N ALA A 282 -15.82 5.89 2.56
CA ALA A 282 -15.94 7.16 1.87
C ALA A 282 -15.05 7.14 0.64
N HIS A 283 -15.50 7.78 -0.44
CA HIS A 283 -14.63 8.09 -1.56
C HIS A 283 -13.94 6.82 -2.08
N SER A 284 -14.62 5.68 -2.17
CA SER A 284 -13.98 4.38 -2.39
C SER A 284 -14.61 3.59 -3.53
N THR A 285 -13.87 2.63 -4.07
CA THR A 285 -14.31 1.79 -5.19
C THR A 285 -14.24 0.31 -4.81
N TRP A 286 -15.39 -0.38 -4.86
CA TRP A 286 -15.58 -1.76 -4.44
C TRP A 286 -16.10 -2.58 -5.62
N VAL A 287 -15.22 -3.33 -6.28
CA VAL A 287 -15.52 -3.91 -7.60
C VAL A 287 -15.03 -5.35 -7.72
N ASP A 288 -15.67 -6.16 -8.55
CA ASP A 288 -15.26 -7.55 -8.83
C ASP A 288 -15.25 -8.43 -7.57
N ASN A 289 -16.21 -8.19 -6.68
CA ASN A 289 -16.31 -8.90 -5.41
C ASN A 289 -17.46 -9.92 -5.42
N VAL A 290 -17.14 -11.16 -5.08
CA VAL A 290 -18.02 -12.32 -5.15
C VAL A 290 -18.13 -12.97 -3.78
N ASN A 291 -19.36 -13.08 -3.27
CA ASN A 291 -19.67 -13.99 -2.17
C ASN A 291 -20.69 -15.05 -2.63
N SER A 292 -20.26 -16.30 -2.79
CA SER A 292 -21.16 -17.37 -3.24
C SER A 292 -22.13 -17.89 -2.16
N ASP A 293 -22.03 -17.46 -0.90
CA ASP A 293 -22.84 -17.98 0.22
C ASP A 293 -23.27 -16.86 1.20
N GLY A 294 -23.85 -15.78 0.65
CA GLY A 294 -24.45 -14.70 1.45
C GLY A 294 -23.92 -13.31 1.12
N PRO A 295 -24.11 -12.31 2.00
CA PRO A 295 -23.86 -10.90 1.70
C PRO A 295 -22.36 -10.61 1.50
N LEU A 296 -22.04 -9.53 0.79
CA LEU A 296 -20.68 -8.97 0.77
C LEU A 296 -20.35 -8.27 2.10
N LEU A 297 -21.30 -7.52 2.64
CA LEU A 297 -21.17 -6.83 3.92
C LEU A 297 -22.23 -7.34 4.90
N ASP A 298 -21.80 -7.89 6.03
CA ASP A 298 -22.66 -8.37 7.12
C ASP A 298 -22.43 -7.52 8.38
N ILE A 299 -23.32 -6.55 8.61
CA ILE A 299 -23.14 -5.49 9.60
C ILE A 299 -24.17 -5.65 10.72
N LYS A 300 -23.70 -5.92 11.94
CA LYS A 300 -24.56 -6.25 13.09
C LYS A 300 -24.45 -5.22 14.19
N THR A 301 -25.59 -4.90 14.78
CA THR A 301 -25.62 -4.09 16.00
C THR A 301 -25.16 -4.92 17.16
N TYR A 302 -24.67 -4.25 18.19
CA TYR A 302 -24.45 -4.87 19.48
C TYR A 302 -25.21 -4.14 20.58
N LYS A 303 -25.85 -4.91 21.46
CA LYS A 303 -26.49 -4.40 22.67
C LYS A 303 -25.93 -5.10 23.90
N PRO A 304 -25.23 -4.37 24.79
CA PRO A 304 -24.84 -4.88 26.10
C PRO A 304 -26.04 -5.40 26.89
N ARG A 305 -25.87 -6.52 27.62
CA ARG A 305 -26.95 -7.10 28.46
C ARG A 305 -27.56 -6.10 29.46
N ASN A 306 -26.77 -5.12 29.92
CA ASN A 306 -27.16 -4.15 30.92
C ASN A 306 -27.28 -2.71 30.37
N SER A 307 -27.28 -2.53 29.05
CA SER A 307 -27.47 -1.22 28.41
C SER A 307 -28.77 -1.19 27.62
N SER A 308 -29.40 -0.02 27.57
CA SER A 308 -30.46 0.28 26.61
C SER A 308 -29.92 0.74 25.25
N GLU A 309 -28.62 1.03 25.17
CA GLU A 309 -27.94 1.55 23.99
C GLU A 309 -27.59 0.43 23.01
N TYR A 310 -27.85 0.70 21.73
CA TYR A 310 -27.41 -0.12 20.61
C TYR A 310 -26.18 0.55 20.02
N HIS A 311 -25.17 -0.27 19.71
CA HIS A 311 -23.93 0.19 19.11
C HIS A 311 -23.77 -0.36 17.69
N GLY A 312 -23.00 0.38 16.90
CA GLY A 312 -22.73 0.12 15.51
C GLY A 312 -23.48 1.07 14.59
N SER A 313 -22.77 1.50 13.53
CA SER A 313 -23.28 2.38 12.49
C SER A 313 -22.56 2.08 11.19
N ILE A 314 -23.19 2.41 10.06
CA ILE A 314 -22.52 2.40 8.77
C ILE A 314 -22.85 3.67 7.98
N GLU A 315 -21.80 4.35 7.55
CA GLU A 315 -21.85 5.52 6.67
C GLU A 315 -21.13 5.17 5.36
N ILE A 316 -21.82 5.36 4.22
CA ILE A 316 -21.25 5.18 2.89
C ILE A 316 -21.39 6.47 2.07
N ASP A 317 -20.28 7.10 1.73
CA ASP A 317 -20.27 8.40 1.06
C ASP A 317 -19.41 8.36 -0.21
N HIS A 318 -19.86 8.95 -1.31
CA HIS A 318 -19.11 9.04 -2.57
C HIS A 318 -18.40 7.72 -2.96
N THR A 319 -19.13 6.61 -2.86
CA THR A 319 -18.55 5.26 -3.00
C THR A 319 -19.27 4.47 -4.09
N ILE A 320 -18.51 3.68 -4.83
CA ILE A 320 -19.03 2.83 -5.91
C ILE A 320 -18.89 1.37 -5.53
N PHE A 321 -20.01 0.66 -5.55
CA PHE A 321 -20.05 -0.80 -5.57
C PHE A 321 -20.51 -1.25 -6.97
N ASP A 322 -19.67 -2.00 -7.68
CA ASP A 322 -20.00 -2.50 -9.02
C ASP A 322 -19.51 -3.94 -9.23
N ARG A 323 -20.01 -4.60 -10.27
CA ARG A 323 -19.62 -5.97 -10.68
C ARG A 323 -19.49 -6.95 -9.52
N TYR A 324 -20.47 -6.94 -8.63
CA TYR A 324 -20.54 -7.88 -7.53
C TYR A 324 -21.44 -9.08 -7.85
N PHE A 325 -21.18 -10.20 -7.18
CA PHE A 325 -22.07 -11.36 -7.20
C PHE A 325 -22.32 -11.87 -5.79
N THR A 326 -23.59 -12.16 -5.48
CA THR A 326 -24.00 -12.84 -4.26
C THR A 326 -25.29 -13.63 -4.46
N GLU A 327 -25.43 -14.75 -3.76
CA GLU A 327 -26.69 -15.51 -3.70
C GLU A 327 -27.77 -14.81 -2.85
N GLY A 328 -27.39 -13.83 -2.03
CA GLY A 328 -28.27 -13.05 -1.16
C GLY A 328 -28.31 -11.56 -1.51
N MET A 329 -28.73 -10.73 -0.54
CA MET A 329 -28.60 -9.28 -0.65
C MET A 329 -27.16 -8.87 -0.33
N PRO A 330 -26.49 -8.04 -1.16
CA PRO A 330 -25.07 -7.74 -0.98
C PRO A 330 -24.74 -7.04 0.35
N ILE A 331 -25.64 -6.22 0.87
CA ILE A 331 -25.49 -5.59 2.19
C ILE A 331 -26.60 -6.10 3.10
N SER A 332 -26.23 -6.72 4.21
CA SER A 332 -27.16 -7.19 5.24
C SER A 332 -26.96 -6.40 6.52
N LEU A 333 -28.04 -5.74 6.98
CA LEU A 333 -28.06 -4.97 8.23
C LEU A 333 -28.87 -5.73 9.29
N TYR A 334 -28.27 -5.94 10.46
CA TYR A 334 -28.93 -6.52 11.63
C TYR A 334 -29.03 -5.48 12.74
N GLY A 335 -30.12 -4.70 12.74
CA GLY A 335 -30.39 -3.69 13.76
C GLY A 335 -29.47 -2.48 13.71
N VAL A 336 -28.81 -2.23 12.58
CA VAL A 336 -27.89 -1.10 12.34
C VAL A 336 -28.50 -0.17 11.31
N ASP A 337 -28.40 1.14 11.56
CA ASP A 337 -28.82 2.16 10.60
C ASP A 337 -27.72 2.42 9.56
N LEU A 338 -28.12 2.58 8.30
CA LEU A 338 -27.25 2.93 7.18
C LEU A 338 -27.57 4.33 6.68
N ALA A 339 -26.56 5.19 6.65
CA ALA A 339 -26.60 6.48 5.97
C ALA A 339 -25.74 6.40 4.71
N ALA A 340 -26.30 6.80 3.57
CA ALA A 340 -25.56 6.86 2.34
C ALA A 340 -25.85 8.09 1.49
N SER A 341 -24.81 8.61 0.86
CA SER A 341 -24.86 9.81 0.01
C SER A 341 -23.96 9.66 -1.21
N TYR A 342 -24.42 10.24 -2.32
CA TYR A 342 -23.74 10.27 -3.62
C TYR A 342 -23.03 8.95 -3.97
N SER A 343 -23.70 7.80 -3.85
CA SER A 343 -23.05 6.49 -3.98
C SER A 343 -23.78 5.54 -4.93
N PHE A 344 -23.03 4.68 -5.64
CA PHE A 344 -23.59 3.51 -6.32
C PHE A 344 -23.62 2.36 -5.30
N LEU A 345 -24.80 2.06 -4.79
CA LEU A 345 -24.98 1.03 -3.77
C LEU A 345 -25.70 -0.19 -4.32
N PRO A 346 -25.35 -1.39 -3.86
CA PRO A 346 -26.19 -2.56 -4.08
C PRO A 346 -27.52 -2.46 -3.34
N SER A 347 -28.38 -3.45 -3.55
CA SER A 347 -29.54 -3.66 -2.70
C SER A 347 -29.14 -3.93 -1.23
N VAL A 348 -29.96 -3.41 -0.32
CA VAL A 348 -29.74 -3.49 1.13
C VAL A 348 -30.86 -4.31 1.77
N GLU A 349 -30.51 -5.32 2.56
CA GLU A 349 -31.42 -6.09 3.39
C GLU A 349 -31.51 -5.52 4.80
N ARG A 350 -32.76 -5.35 5.28
CA ARG A 350 -33.08 -5.00 6.66
C ARG A 350 -33.60 -6.25 7.36
N ARG A 351 -32.84 -6.81 8.31
CA ARG A 351 -33.15 -8.12 8.89
C ARG A 351 -34.26 -8.07 9.93
N PHE A 352 -34.34 -7.00 10.73
CA PHE A 352 -35.42 -6.82 11.71
C PHE A 352 -36.54 -5.89 11.21
N GLY A 353 -36.30 -5.16 10.13
CA GLY A 353 -37.21 -4.18 9.54
C GLY A 353 -37.27 -2.86 10.29
N SER A 354 -36.67 -2.77 11.48
CA SER A 354 -36.56 -1.54 12.28
C SER A 354 -35.37 -0.67 11.86
N GLU A 355 -34.46 -1.20 11.06
CA GLU A 355 -33.29 -0.48 10.55
C GLU A 355 -33.73 0.69 9.67
N ASN A 356 -33.13 1.85 9.90
CA ASN A 356 -33.28 3.01 9.04
C ASN A 356 -32.21 2.98 7.93
N VAL A 357 -32.65 3.13 6.69
CA VAL A 357 -31.76 3.27 5.53
C VAL A 357 -32.06 4.62 4.92
N SER A 358 -31.16 5.56 5.15
CA SER A 358 -31.24 6.93 4.65
C SER A 358 -30.35 7.05 3.43
N MET A 359 -30.94 7.33 2.27
CA MET A 359 -30.24 7.57 1.02
C MET A 359 -30.63 8.95 0.50
N ASP A 360 -29.67 9.69 -0.05
CA ASP A 360 -29.98 10.86 -0.85
C ASP A 360 -30.62 10.49 -2.20
N SER A 361 -31.06 11.49 -2.97
CA SER A 361 -31.73 11.25 -4.26
C SER A 361 -30.81 10.56 -5.28
N THR A 362 -29.51 10.84 -5.24
CA THR A 362 -28.52 10.27 -6.16
C THR A 362 -28.30 8.80 -5.86
N THR A 363 -28.06 8.46 -4.59
CA THR A 363 -27.87 7.08 -4.14
C THR A 363 -29.12 6.25 -4.34
N ALA A 364 -30.30 6.83 -4.07
CA ALA A 364 -31.57 6.16 -4.32
C ALA A 364 -31.82 5.90 -5.81
N LEU A 365 -31.38 6.81 -6.70
CA LEU A 365 -31.48 6.64 -8.16
C LEU A 365 -30.58 5.50 -8.67
N TYR A 366 -29.35 5.42 -8.16
CA TYR A 366 -28.34 4.46 -8.62
C TYR A 366 -28.28 3.17 -7.81
N GLN A 367 -29.23 2.93 -6.90
CA GLN A 367 -29.26 1.69 -6.16
C GLN A 367 -29.45 0.48 -7.09
N GLY A 368 -28.48 -0.43 -7.09
CA GLY A 368 -28.43 -1.62 -7.94
C GLY A 368 -28.12 -1.33 -9.41
N ALA A 369 -27.85 -0.08 -9.78
CA ALA A 369 -27.43 0.28 -11.12
C ALA A 369 -25.94 -0.02 -11.32
N PRO A 370 -25.52 -0.50 -12.50
CA PRO A 370 -24.10 -0.62 -12.82
C PRO A 370 -23.45 0.76 -12.94
N ALA A 371 -22.21 0.87 -12.46
CA ALA A 371 -21.39 2.06 -12.65
C ALA A 371 -20.63 2.02 -13.99
N TYR A 372 -20.61 0.89 -14.69
CA TYR A 372 -19.88 0.67 -15.94
C TYR A 372 -18.40 1.06 -15.82
N LEU A 373 -17.71 0.40 -14.91
CA LEU A 373 -16.26 0.56 -14.78
C LEU A 373 -15.53 -0.29 -15.84
N GLY A 374 -14.34 0.15 -16.23
CA GLY A 374 -13.38 -0.60 -17.05
C GLY A 374 -12.67 -1.69 -16.26
N GLU A 375 -11.60 -2.24 -16.81
CA GLU A 375 -10.76 -3.22 -16.11
C GLU A 375 -9.90 -2.56 -15.02
N LEU A 376 -9.37 -3.38 -14.11
CA LEU A 376 -8.45 -2.91 -13.08
C LEU A 376 -7.13 -2.49 -13.74
N SER A 377 -6.75 -1.23 -13.58
CA SER A 377 -5.49 -0.69 -14.08
C SER A 377 -4.41 -0.77 -13.01
N PHE A 378 -3.19 -1.13 -13.44
CA PHE A 378 -1.98 -1.11 -12.65
C PHE A 378 -1.00 -0.13 -13.33
N SER A 379 -0.65 0.97 -12.66
CA SER A 379 0.32 1.94 -13.15
C SER A 379 1.48 2.04 -12.15
N LEU A 380 2.71 2.24 -12.63
CA LEU A 380 3.90 2.38 -11.78
C LEU A 380 3.82 3.61 -10.85
N GLY A 381 3.01 4.62 -11.20
CA GLY A 381 2.82 5.84 -10.41
C GLY A 381 1.61 5.84 -9.48
N HIS A 382 0.74 4.83 -9.55
CA HIS A 382 -0.55 4.83 -8.85
C HIS A 382 -0.90 3.47 -8.25
N LEU A 383 -1.61 3.50 -7.13
CA LEU A 383 -2.22 2.29 -6.60
C LEU A 383 -3.27 1.73 -7.57
N PRO A 384 -3.51 0.42 -7.56
CA PRO A 384 -4.51 -0.22 -8.42
C PRO A 384 -5.87 0.48 -8.37
N TYR A 385 -6.43 0.79 -9.54
CA TYR A 385 -7.60 1.64 -9.68
C TYR A 385 -8.49 1.23 -10.85
N TYR A 386 -9.76 1.65 -10.80
CA TYR A 386 -10.72 1.46 -11.89
C TYR A 386 -11.07 2.81 -12.50
N LEU A 387 -11.07 2.87 -13.83
CA LEU A 387 -11.60 4.01 -14.58
C LEU A 387 -13.03 3.72 -15.02
N ALA A 388 -13.86 4.75 -15.02
CA ALA A 388 -15.19 4.65 -15.61
C ALA A 388 -15.09 4.49 -17.14
N SER A 389 -15.93 3.63 -17.71
CA SER A 389 -16.11 3.52 -19.17
C SER A 389 -16.86 4.73 -19.72
N ALA A 390 -16.72 5.02 -21.02
CA ALA A 390 -17.24 6.25 -21.63
C ALA A 390 -18.76 6.46 -21.49
N ASP A 391 -19.52 5.38 -21.34
CA ASP A 391 -20.98 5.36 -21.16
C ASP A 391 -21.41 5.32 -19.69
N SER A 392 -20.44 5.37 -18.77
CA SER A 392 -20.70 5.37 -17.34
C SER A 392 -21.48 6.60 -16.89
N PRO A 393 -22.56 6.44 -16.09
CA PRO A 393 -23.28 7.54 -15.45
C PRO A 393 -22.45 8.27 -14.38
N VAL A 394 -21.28 7.74 -14.06
CA VAL A 394 -20.33 8.33 -13.13
C VAL A 394 -19.53 9.45 -13.82
N ILE A 395 -19.32 9.32 -15.12
CA ILE A 395 -18.74 10.36 -15.96
C ILE A 395 -19.85 11.38 -16.20
N ASP A 396 -19.64 12.62 -15.76
CA ASP A 396 -20.37 13.73 -16.38
C ASP A 396 -19.76 13.87 -17.77
N ALA A 397 -20.36 13.22 -18.78
CA ALA A 397 -19.80 13.16 -20.12
C ALA A 397 -19.61 14.55 -20.75
N GLY A 398 -20.13 15.61 -20.10
CA GLY A 398 -20.29 16.90 -20.70
C GLY A 398 -20.96 16.74 -22.05
N ARG A 399 -20.77 17.70 -22.94
CA ARG A 399 -20.87 17.43 -24.37
C ARG A 399 -19.43 17.49 -24.88
N PRO A 400 -18.82 16.38 -25.31
CA PRO A 400 -17.43 16.39 -25.82
C PRO A 400 -17.23 17.35 -27.00
N SER A 401 -18.32 17.71 -27.69
CA SER A 401 -18.34 18.67 -28.79
C SER A 401 -18.66 20.12 -28.39
N ALA A 402 -18.90 20.41 -27.11
CA ALA A 402 -19.25 21.74 -26.64
C ALA A 402 -17.98 22.55 -26.31
N ILE A 403 -17.74 23.60 -27.09
CA ILE A 403 -16.69 24.59 -26.83
C ILE A 403 -17.31 25.70 -25.96
N ALA A 404 -16.64 26.11 -24.87
CA ALA A 404 -17.15 27.20 -24.05
C ALA A 404 -17.35 28.47 -24.88
N GLY A 405 -18.52 29.09 -24.73
CA GLY A 405 -18.90 30.28 -25.49
C GLY A 405 -19.54 29.99 -26.85
N GLU A 406 -19.52 28.74 -27.35
CA GLU A 406 -20.34 28.33 -28.50
C GLU A 406 -21.74 27.90 -28.04
N ASP A 407 -22.77 28.24 -28.80
CA ASP A 407 -24.19 27.91 -28.53
C ASP A 407 -24.71 28.22 -27.10
N GLY A 408 -24.07 29.16 -26.40
CA GLY A 408 -24.49 29.58 -25.05
C GLY A 408 -24.04 28.64 -23.93
N VAL A 409 -23.10 27.73 -24.21
CA VAL A 409 -22.41 26.88 -23.23
C VAL A 409 -21.64 27.80 -22.25
N PRO A 410 -22.02 27.85 -20.96
CA PRO A 410 -21.33 28.66 -19.97
C PRO A 410 -19.87 28.22 -19.84
N ALA A 411 -18.95 29.16 -19.58
CA ALA A 411 -17.53 28.80 -19.34
C ALA A 411 -17.33 27.84 -18.15
N SER A 412 -18.34 27.68 -17.28
CA SER A 412 -18.38 26.70 -16.21
C SER A 412 -18.82 25.29 -16.63
N GLU A 413 -19.22 25.09 -17.90
CA GLU A 413 -19.41 23.77 -18.53
C GLU A 413 -18.13 23.27 -19.21
N GLN A 414 -17.17 24.14 -19.55
CA GLN A 414 -15.75 23.75 -19.65
C GLN A 414 -15.17 23.81 -18.23
N ARG A 415 -15.37 22.77 -17.43
CA ARG A 415 -14.75 22.77 -16.11
C ARG A 415 -13.28 22.45 -16.31
N GLN A 416 -12.42 23.38 -15.90
CA GLN A 416 -10.99 23.11 -15.71
C GLN A 416 -10.90 21.88 -14.80
N SER A 417 -10.47 20.76 -15.37
CA SER A 417 -10.47 19.41 -14.83
C SER A 417 -9.83 19.35 -13.44
N VAL A 418 -10.65 19.42 -12.39
CA VAL A 418 -10.21 19.06 -11.04
C VAL A 418 -10.37 17.56 -10.91
N ARG A 419 -9.28 16.86 -11.19
CA ARG A 419 -9.18 15.42 -11.15
C ARG A 419 -9.16 14.90 -9.72
N ILE A 420 -9.85 13.79 -9.46
CA ILE A 420 -9.44 12.86 -8.40
C ILE A 420 -8.59 11.78 -9.05
N LEU A 421 -7.28 11.97 -8.99
CA LEU A 421 -6.32 10.88 -9.15
C LEU A 421 -6.31 10.06 -7.88
N GLY A 422 -6.38 8.75 -8.03
CA GLY A 422 -6.17 7.84 -6.92
C GLY A 422 -7.37 7.79 -5.98
N ALA A 423 -8.15 6.74 -6.18
CA ALA A 423 -8.90 6.07 -5.15
C ALA A 423 -10.29 6.59 -4.75
N ALA A 424 -10.82 7.66 -5.35
CA ALA A 424 -12.25 8.00 -5.28
C ALA A 424 -12.79 8.43 -6.64
N ILE A 425 -13.79 7.73 -7.16
CA ILE A 425 -14.50 8.23 -8.34
C ILE A 425 -15.56 9.23 -7.84
N ASP A 426 -15.41 10.49 -8.20
CA ASP A 426 -16.35 11.55 -7.83
C ASP A 426 -17.52 11.54 -8.83
N ILE A 427 -18.68 11.07 -8.36
CA ILE A 427 -19.84 10.79 -9.19
C ILE A 427 -20.44 12.10 -9.71
N GLY A 428 -20.35 12.31 -11.02
CA GLY A 428 -20.90 13.50 -11.69
C GLY A 428 -19.97 14.72 -11.76
N SER A 429 -18.67 14.56 -11.51
CA SER A 429 -17.64 15.60 -11.70
C SER A 429 -16.39 15.10 -12.44
N THR A 430 -16.35 13.82 -12.81
CA THR A 430 -15.19 13.19 -13.43
C THR A 430 -15.28 13.33 -14.96
N GLU A 431 -14.45 14.19 -15.56
CA GLU A 431 -14.14 14.14 -17.00
C GLU A 431 -13.16 12.98 -17.26
N ARG A 432 -13.33 12.26 -18.37
CA ARG A 432 -12.45 11.16 -18.75
C ARG A 432 -11.17 11.72 -19.35
N ASN A 433 -10.09 11.73 -18.57
CA ASN A 433 -8.74 11.93 -19.09
C ASN A 433 -8.17 10.58 -19.58
N GLN A 434 -7.79 10.51 -20.84
CA GLN A 434 -7.05 9.43 -21.48
C GLN A 434 -5.58 9.48 -21.05
N GLU A 435 -4.97 8.31 -20.88
CA GLU A 435 -3.55 8.22 -20.53
C GLU A 435 -2.67 8.82 -21.64
N PRO A 436 -1.57 9.52 -21.28
CA PRO A 436 -0.61 9.94 -22.27
C PRO A 436 -0.01 8.71 -22.95
N THR A 437 0.24 8.82 -24.24
CA THR A 437 0.66 7.71 -25.09
C THR A 437 2.00 7.99 -25.75
N LEU A 438 2.80 6.94 -25.95
CA LEU A 438 3.98 6.95 -26.81
C LEU A 438 3.59 6.39 -28.18
N ASP A 439 3.84 7.11 -29.25
CA ASP A 439 3.76 6.59 -30.61
C ASP A 439 4.98 5.70 -30.90
N VAL A 440 4.87 4.45 -30.45
CA VAL A 440 5.91 3.44 -30.63
C VAL A 440 6.20 3.18 -32.11
N GLN A 441 5.21 3.35 -33.00
CA GLN A 441 5.42 3.14 -34.42
C GLN A 441 6.28 4.27 -35.01
N ALA A 442 5.92 5.53 -34.76
CA ALA A 442 6.70 6.67 -35.22
C ALA A 442 8.13 6.65 -34.64
N LEU A 443 8.28 6.25 -33.38
CA LEU A 443 9.60 6.09 -32.75
C LEU A 443 10.47 5.02 -33.44
N ARG A 444 9.86 3.91 -33.89
CA ARG A 444 10.56 2.86 -34.66
C ARG A 444 10.94 3.34 -36.06
N GLU A 445 10.04 4.05 -36.73
CA GLU A 445 10.29 4.61 -38.06
C GLU A 445 11.47 5.61 -38.01
N GLU A 446 11.53 6.46 -36.98
CA GLU A 446 12.66 7.37 -36.76
C GLU A 446 13.98 6.61 -36.52
N TYR A 447 13.97 5.58 -35.68
CA TYR A 447 15.15 4.74 -35.47
C TYR A 447 15.63 4.09 -36.78
N GLU A 448 14.73 3.50 -37.56
CA GLU A 448 15.09 2.85 -38.81
C GLU A 448 15.65 3.83 -39.83
N ALA A 449 15.09 5.05 -39.87
CA ALA A 449 15.60 6.14 -40.70
C ALA A 449 17.01 6.54 -40.28
N GLN A 450 17.26 6.78 -38.98
CA GLN A 450 18.59 7.12 -38.49
C GLN A 450 19.60 5.99 -38.76
N VAL A 451 19.23 4.73 -38.54
CA VAL A 451 20.09 3.58 -38.83
C VAL A 451 20.43 3.48 -40.32
N ALA A 452 19.48 3.78 -41.22
CA ALA A 452 19.71 3.75 -42.66
C ALA A 452 20.66 4.88 -43.11
N ASP A 453 20.59 6.03 -42.45
CA ASP A 453 21.38 7.23 -42.75
C ASP A 453 22.70 7.32 -41.96
N LEU A 454 23.03 6.31 -41.14
CA LEU A 454 24.29 6.24 -40.39
C LEU A 454 25.50 6.17 -41.36
N GLU A 455 26.26 7.27 -41.44
CA GLU A 455 27.55 7.29 -42.15
C GLU A 455 28.64 6.49 -41.42
N ASP A 456 28.61 6.48 -40.09
CA ASP A 456 29.50 5.69 -39.23
C ASP A 456 28.71 4.50 -38.64
N PRO A 457 29.09 3.24 -38.93
CA PRO A 457 28.37 2.07 -38.41
C PRO A 457 28.41 1.93 -36.89
N ASP A 458 29.36 2.59 -36.21
CA ASP A 458 29.53 2.53 -34.75
C ASP A 458 28.95 3.76 -34.04
N ALA A 459 28.37 4.72 -34.77
CA ALA A 459 27.74 5.88 -34.14
C ALA A 459 26.43 5.51 -33.41
N ASP A 460 26.18 6.24 -32.33
CA ASP A 460 24.98 6.08 -31.51
C ASP A 460 23.75 6.65 -32.21
N ILE A 461 22.62 5.99 -32.01
CA ILE A 461 21.30 6.49 -32.36
C ILE A 461 20.82 7.41 -31.24
N VAL A 462 20.14 8.51 -31.59
CA VAL A 462 19.64 9.49 -30.62
C VAL A 462 18.16 9.75 -30.91
N LEU A 463 17.28 9.39 -29.97
CA LEU A 463 15.84 9.57 -30.06
C LEU A 463 15.37 10.54 -28.97
N ASP A 464 14.68 11.59 -29.38
CA ASP A 464 14.03 12.54 -28.49
C ASP A 464 12.60 12.09 -28.21
N LEU A 465 12.32 11.59 -27.00
CA LEU A 465 11.01 11.03 -26.66
C LEU A 465 9.89 12.07 -26.68
N ASP A 466 10.20 13.35 -26.46
CA ASP A 466 9.20 14.44 -26.47
C ASP A 466 8.48 14.54 -27.83
N SER A 467 9.15 14.11 -28.91
CA SER A 467 8.60 14.12 -30.27
C SER A 467 7.57 13.01 -30.52
N PHE A 468 7.49 12.01 -29.63
CA PHE A 468 6.68 10.81 -29.81
C PHE A 468 5.65 10.61 -28.71
N VAL A 469 5.68 11.42 -27.65
CA VAL A 469 4.66 11.39 -26.60
C VAL A 469 3.55 12.38 -26.89
N SER A 470 2.32 12.00 -26.55
CA SER A 470 1.17 12.90 -26.63
C SER A 470 0.15 12.56 -25.57
N ASP A 471 -0.46 13.59 -24.99
CA ASP A 471 -1.66 13.45 -24.18
C ASP A 471 -2.89 13.60 -25.10
N PRO A 472 -3.78 12.59 -25.21
CA PRO A 472 -4.92 12.66 -26.11
C PRO A 472 -5.91 13.80 -25.79
N ASP A 473 -5.88 14.33 -24.57
CA ASP A 473 -6.75 15.42 -24.13
C ASP A 473 -6.03 16.78 -24.11
N GLY A 474 -4.76 16.80 -24.51
CA GLY A 474 -3.96 18.02 -24.68
C GLY A 474 -3.30 18.55 -23.40
N HIS A 475 -3.20 17.72 -22.36
CA HIS A 475 -2.47 18.09 -21.14
C HIS A 475 -0.95 18.17 -21.38
N ILE A 476 -0.28 18.98 -20.56
CA ILE A 476 1.18 19.14 -20.64
C ILE A 476 1.86 17.88 -20.09
N ILE A 477 2.71 17.24 -20.90
CA ILE A 477 3.65 16.22 -20.43
C ILE A 477 4.71 16.91 -19.56
N THR A 478 4.83 16.45 -18.32
CA THR A 478 5.70 17.05 -17.30
C THR A 478 7.02 16.31 -17.12
N ASP A 479 7.04 15.00 -17.34
CA ASP A 479 8.22 14.15 -17.16
C ASP A 479 8.06 12.85 -17.95
N ILE A 480 9.18 12.23 -18.34
CA ILE A 480 9.23 10.89 -18.90
C ILE A 480 10.29 10.11 -18.12
N GLU A 481 9.90 9.01 -17.48
CA GLU A 481 10.87 8.06 -16.92
C GLU A 481 11.08 6.92 -17.93
N PHE A 482 12.34 6.55 -18.15
CA PHE A 482 12.70 5.51 -19.10
C PHE A 482 13.47 4.37 -18.43
N TYR A 483 13.07 3.14 -18.76
CA TYR A 483 13.68 1.92 -18.27
C TYR A 483 13.99 0.96 -19.42
N SER A 484 15.23 0.44 -19.44
CA SER A 484 15.62 -0.63 -20.35
C SER A 484 16.77 -1.45 -19.74
N PRO A 485 16.78 -2.78 -19.90
CA PRO A 485 17.93 -3.62 -19.57
C PRO A 485 19.08 -3.51 -20.59
N ALA A 486 18.89 -2.79 -21.70
CA ALA A 486 19.94 -2.54 -22.68
C ALA A 486 20.92 -1.46 -22.20
N ASP A 487 22.12 -1.48 -22.78
CA ASP A 487 23.15 -0.45 -22.59
C ASP A 487 22.78 0.81 -23.38
N LEU A 488 21.78 1.55 -22.87
CA LEU A 488 21.27 2.81 -23.41
C LEU A 488 21.45 3.91 -22.35
N SER A 489 21.87 5.10 -22.79
CA SER A 489 21.91 6.29 -21.96
C SER A 489 20.63 7.09 -22.12
N TYR A 490 19.99 7.43 -21.00
CA TYR A 490 18.83 8.29 -20.94
C TYR A 490 19.15 9.58 -20.19
N GLU A 491 18.89 10.73 -20.82
CA GLU A 491 19.03 12.05 -20.22
C GLU A 491 17.65 12.56 -19.80
N SER A 492 17.37 12.54 -18.50
CA SER A 492 16.04 12.86 -17.94
C SER A 492 15.61 14.31 -18.17
N ASP A 493 16.53 15.27 -18.22
CA ASP A 493 16.16 16.69 -18.33
C ASP A 493 15.72 17.08 -19.74
N THR A 494 16.12 16.30 -20.75
CA THR A 494 15.79 16.53 -22.16
C THR A 494 15.01 15.37 -22.77
N HIS A 495 14.71 14.34 -21.98
CA HIS A 495 14.09 13.07 -22.39
C HIS A 495 14.75 12.42 -23.64
N VAL A 496 16.07 12.58 -23.77
CA VAL A 496 16.84 12.05 -24.90
C VAL A 496 17.39 10.68 -24.57
N LEU A 497 17.07 9.71 -25.44
CA LEU A 497 17.58 8.35 -25.39
C LEU A 497 18.69 8.18 -26.42
N SER A 498 19.83 7.62 -26.01
CA SER A 498 20.98 7.40 -26.89
C SER A 498 21.68 6.06 -26.67
N GLY A 499 22.27 5.51 -27.74
CA GLY A 499 23.15 4.35 -27.65
C GLY A 499 23.38 3.63 -28.97
N HIS A 500 24.19 2.59 -28.95
CA HIS A 500 24.55 1.86 -30.15
C HIS A 500 23.34 1.13 -30.76
N LYS A 501 23.19 1.11 -32.09
CA LYS A 501 22.03 0.52 -32.79
C LYS A 501 21.69 -0.92 -32.36
N ALA A 502 22.68 -1.70 -31.93
CA ALA A 502 22.47 -3.05 -31.43
C ALA A 502 21.73 -3.05 -30.09
N ALA A 503 22.03 -2.11 -29.18
CA ALA A 503 21.43 -2.01 -27.85
C ALA A 503 19.90 -1.83 -27.92
N PHE A 504 19.42 -1.05 -28.89
CA PHE A 504 17.99 -0.89 -29.16
C PHE A 504 17.29 -2.21 -29.51
N LYS A 505 17.95 -3.17 -30.16
CA LYS A 505 17.34 -4.43 -30.64
C LYS A 505 17.34 -5.57 -29.62
N VAL A 506 17.94 -5.39 -28.45
CA VAL A 506 18.14 -6.48 -27.46
C VAL A 506 17.22 -6.41 -26.25
N ALA A 507 16.30 -5.43 -26.17
CA ALA A 507 15.56 -5.16 -24.95
C ALA A 507 14.11 -4.71 -25.16
N LEU A 508 13.31 -4.98 -24.13
CA LEU A 508 12.05 -4.30 -23.86
C LEU A 508 12.37 -2.90 -23.34
N MET A 509 11.83 -1.88 -24.00
CA MET A 509 11.84 -0.51 -23.52
C MET A 509 10.54 -0.21 -22.81
N GLN A 510 10.62 0.46 -21.67
CA GLN A 510 9.46 0.94 -20.93
C GLN A 510 9.62 2.44 -20.73
N ALA A 511 8.62 3.21 -21.16
CA ALA A 511 8.53 4.64 -20.93
C ALA A 511 7.30 4.94 -20.08
N LEU A 512 7.51 5.61 -18.96
CA LEU A 512 6.48 6.05 -18.04
C LEU A 512 6.32 7.56 -18.22
N ILE A 513 5.18 7.99 -18.75
CA ILE A 513 4.95 9.37 -19.18
C ILE A 513 4.04 10.04 -18.18
N HIS A 514 4.51 11.10 -17.54
CA HIS A 514 3.77 11.86 -16.54
C HIS A 514 3.21 13.14 -17.15
N GLU A 515 1.92 13.40 -16.95
CA GLU A 515 1.28 14.65 -17.38
C GLU A 515 0.85 15.53 -16.19
N GLU A 516 0.54 16.79 -16.46
CA GLU A 516 0.35 17.84 -15.45
C GLU A 516 -0.81 17.60 -14.50
N THR A 517 -1.82 16.83 -14.93
CA THR A 517 -2.90 16.43 -14.02
C THR A 517 -2.49 15.28 -13.10
N GLY A 518 -1.32 14.69 -13.35
CA GLY A 518 -0.70 13.57 -12.64
C GLY A 518 -1.01 12.19 -13.23
N LEU A 519 -1.64 12.10 -14.42
CA LEU A 519 -1.85 10.79 -15.05
C LEU A 519 -0.50 10.28 -15.50
N THR A 520 -0.38 8.96 -15.47
CA THR A 520 0.83 8.34 -15.95
C THR A 520 0.48 7.25 -16.95
N GLY A 521 0.96 7.40 -18.18
CA GLY A 521 0.87 6.38 -19.21
C GLY A 521 2.10 5.50 -19.23
N LEU A 522 1.92 4.19 -19.29
CA LEU A 522 3.02 3.24 -19.50
C LEU A 522 3.01 2.78 -20.96
N ALA A 523 4.09 3.05 -21.67
CA ALA A 523 4.33 2.51 -22.99
C ALA A 523 5.44 1.47 -22.96
N GLU A 524 5.15 0.29 -23.48
CA GLU A 524 6.14 -0.76 -23.69
C GLU A 524 6.44 -0.93 -25.17
N ALA A 525 7.72 -0.98 -25.53
CA ALA A 525 8.15 -1.27 -26.88
C ALA A 525 9.16 -2.42 -26.86
N ASP A 526 8.80 -3.55 -27.45
CA ASP A 526 9.72 -4.66 -27.72
C ASP A 526 10.33 -4.49 -29.12
N TRP A 527 11.63 -4.26 -29.16
CA TRP A 527 12.39 -3.98 -30.38
C TRP A 527 13.12 -5.22 -30.92
N SER A 528 12.88 -6.39 -30.31
CA SER A 528 13.40 -7.64 -30.84
C SER A 528 12.77 -7.94 -32.21
N PRO A 529 13.56 -8.46 -33.18
CA PRO A 529 13.03 -8.82 -34.49
C PRO A 529 12.02 -9.96 -34.33
N GLN A 530 10.73 -9.64 -34.51
CA GLN A 530 9.69 -10.65 -34.45
C GLN A 530 9.78 -11.59 -35.66
N PRO A 531 9.60 -12.91 -35.47
CA PRO A 531 9.52 -13.84 -36.58
C PRO A 531 8.33 -13.48 -37.48
N GLU A 532 8.54 -13.50 -38.80
CA GLU A 532 7.48 -13.25 -39.79
C GLU A 532 6.24 -14.13 -39.48
N GLY A 533 5.15 -13.49 -39.06
CA GLY A 533 3.87 -14.15 -38.76
C GLY A 533 3.32 -13.97 -37.33
N ALA A 534 3.99 -13.24 -36.44
CA ALA A 534 3.41 -12.87 -35.15
C ALA A 534 2.32 -11.78 -35.34
N ILE A 535 1.08 -12.09 -34.96
CA ILE A 535 -0.02 -11.14 -34.93
C ILE A 535 0.22 -10.18 -33.76
N VAL A 536 0.35 -8.89 -34.06
CA VAL A 536 0.41 -7.81 -33.08
C VAL A 536 -0.92 -7.75 -32.33
N SER A 537 -0.91 -8.05 -31.03
CA SER A 537 -2.00 -7.70 -30.12
C SER A 537 -1.92 -6.20 -29.82
N GLY A 538 -2.38 -5.38 -30.76
CA GLY A 538 -2.50 -3.94 -30.62
C GLY A 538 -3.78 -3.48 -31.31
N GLY A 539 -4.76 -3.05 -30.51
CA GLY A 539 -5.88 -2.23 -30.95
C GLY A 539 -7.13 -2.94 -31.51
N GLY A 540 -8.15 -3.10 -30.65
CA GLY A 540 -9.56 -2.94 -31.03
C GLY A 540 -10.33 -4.18 -31.52
N GLY A 541 -11.30 -4.64 -30.71
CA GLY A 541 -12.43 -5.43 -31.18
C GLY A 541 -12.95 -6.49 -30.20
N ASP A 542 -14.15 -6.25 -29.67
CA ASP A 542 -15.04 -7.12 -28.89
C ASP A 542 -14.81 -8.64 -28.98
N SER A 543 -14.69 -9.31 -27.82
CA SER A 543 -15.62 -10.38 -27.41
C SER A 543 -15.26 -10.99 -26.03
N GLY A 544 -16.18 -10.80 -25.08
CA GLY A 544 -16.68 -11.78 -24.11
C GLY A 544 -15.75 -12.83 -23.47
N GLY A 545 -15.64 -12.72 -22.13
CA GLY A 545 -15.95 -13.85 -21.26
C GLY A 545 -14.79 -14.42 -20.43
N GLY A 546 -14.90 -14.23 -19.12
CA GLY A 546 -14.65 -15.31 -18.15
C GLY A 546 -13.23 -15.43 -17.60
N GLY A 547 -13.07 -14.93 -16.36
CA GLY A 547 -12.35 -15.57 -15.27
C GLY A 547 -10.96 -16.13 -15.54
N GLY A 548 -9.94 -15.50 -14.95
CA GLY A 548 -8.63 -16.13 -14.82
C GLY A 548 -7.61 -15.19 -14.20
N SER A 549 -7.23 -15.49 -12.95
CA SER A 549 -5.89 -15.29 -12.37
C SER A 549 -5.05 -14.13 -12.89
N LEU A 550 -4.78 -13.16 -12.01
CA LEU A 550 -3.69 -12.20 -12.19
C LEU A 550 -2.37 -12.95 -12.50
N PRO A 551 -1.67 -12.61 -13.58
CA PRO A 551 -0.40 -13.23 -13.92
C PRO A 551 0.69 -12.81 -12.92
N LEU A 552 1.60 -13.73 -12.60
CA LEU A 552 2.77 -13.53 -11.72
C LEU A 552 3.61 -12.27 -12.02
N ALA A 553 3.48 -11.67 -13.20
CA ALA A 553 4.13 -10.43 -13.58
C ALA A 553 3.66 -9.22 -12.75
N THR A 554 2.42 -9.23 -12.24
CA THR A 554 1.86 -8.13 -11.43
C THR A 554 2.52 -8.01 -10.05
N GLY A 555 3.01 -9.13 -9.49
CA GLY A 555 3.76 -9.13 -8.22
C GLY A 555 5.14 -8.47 -8.34
N LEU A 556 5.80 -8.64 -9.50
CA LEU A 556 7.09 -7.98 -9.80
C LEU A 556 6.92 -6.47 -10.01
N LEU A 557 5.85 -6.04 -10.69
CA LEU A 557 5.54 -4.62 -10.93
C LEU A 557 5.27 -3.85 -9.61
N LEU A 558 4.55 -4.47 -8.67
CA LEU A 558 4.22 -3.87 -7.37
C LEU A 558 5.44 -3.82 -6.42
N MET A 559 6.41 -4.74 -6.55
CA MET A 559 7.67 -4.67 -5.79
C MET A 559 8.52 -3.43 -6.15
N PHE A 560 8.41 -2.90 -7.36
CA PHE A 560 9.14 -1.68 -7.76
C PHE A 560 8.60 -0.41 -7.08
N ILE A 561 7.31 -0.38 -6.71
CA ILE A 561 6.70 0.75 -5.98
C ILE A 561 7.38 0.97 -4.62
N GLY A 562 7.87 -0.10 -3.98
CA GLY A 562 8.59 -0.02 -2.70
C GLY A 562 10.05 0.45 -2.82
N MET A 563 10.64 0.51 -4.02
CA MET A 563 12.09 0.62 -4.18
C MET A 563 12.62 1.97 -4.71
N HIS A 564 11.80 2.90 -5.18
CA HIS A 564 12.33 4.13 -5.80
C HIS A 564 11.63 5.44 -5.42
N ARG A 565 12.32 6.23 -4.57
CA ARG A 565 12.42 7.69 -4.74
C ARG A 565 13.86 8.18 -4.46
N ARG A 566 14.48 8.63 -5.56
CA ARG A 566 15.61 9.56 -5.77
C ARG A 566 16.93 9.37 -5.02
N ARG A 567 17.94 8.84 -5.75
CA ARG A 567 19.30 9.40 -5.73
C ARG A 567 19.28 10.76 -6.42
N SER A 568 19.28 11.85 -5.66
CA SER A 568 19.74 13.14 -6.20
C SER A 568 21.27 13.17 -6.13
N ARG A 569 21.93 13.46 -7.26
CA ARG A 569 23.28 14.01 -7.24
C ARG A 569 23.24 15.45 -6.75
#